data_AF-R6SA34-F1
#
_entry.id   AF-R6SA34-F1
#
_cell.length_a   1.000
_cell.length_b   1.000
_cell.length_c   1.000
_cell.angle_alpha   90.00
_cell.angle_beta   90.00
_cell.angle_gamma   90.00
#
_symmetry.space_group_name_H-M   'P 1'
#
loop_
_entity.id
_entity.type
_entity.pdbx_description
1 polymer ?
#
loop_
_entity_poly.entity_id
_entity_poly.type
_entity_poly.pdbx_seq_one_letter_code
_entity_poly.pdbx_strand_id
1 'polypeptide(L)'
;MKKEQMNVALDPALKAKIRGMYKSDNCSTMTEFVQKAVEFYIGYLESQNSVNFIAPIITDTIKSTVYATEQRLARLLFKEAVETAKLANITAAFHNLDDNTLKSLHIRCVQEVSKINGILTLEDATKFQNGDE
;
A
#
# COMPACT_ATOMS: atom_id res chain seq x y z
N MET A 1 -0.49 24.24 39.73
CA MET A 1 0.74 23.43 39.90
C MET A 1 1.85 24.30 40.46
N LYS A 2 2.67 23.76 41.37
CA LYS A 2 3.94 24.40 41.75
C LYS A 2 4.85 24.42 40.52
N LYS A 3 5.45 25.57 40.23
CA LYS A 3 6.46 25.72 39.19
C LYS A 3 7.82 25.78 39.89
N GLU A 4 8.76 24.95 39.44
CA GLU A 4 10.16 25.04 39.86
C GLU A 4 10.93 25.92 38.88
N GLN A 5 11.79 26.79 39.40
CA GLN A 5 12.62 27.66 38.56
C GLN A 5 13.95 27.00 38.23
N MET A 6 14.32 27.05 36.95
CA MET A 6 15.58 26.56 36.44
C MET A 6 16.28 27.69 35.67
N ASN A 7 17.53 27.96 36.02
CA ASN A 7 18.35 28.94 35.31
C ASN A 7 19.01 28.25 34.11
N VAL A 8 18.75 28.75 32.90
CA VAL A 8 19.31 28.22 31.65
C VAL A 8 19.95 29.36 30.87
N ALA A 9 21.21 29.17 30.47
CA ALA A 9 21.86 30.04 29.52
C ALA A 9 21.40 29.69 28.09
N LEU A 10 20.79 30.64 27.41
CA LEU A 10 20.34 30.50 26.02
C LEU A 10 21.18 31.40 25.12
N ASP A 11 21.51 30.91 23.93
CA ASP A 11 22.06 31.73 22.86
C ASP A 11 21.14 32.96 22.65
N PRO A 12 21.69 34.19 22.64
CA PRO A 12 20.93 35.40 22.33
C PRO A 12 20.06 35.29 21.07
N ALA A 13 20.56 34.65 20.02
CA ALA A 13 19.81 34.46 18.77
C ALA A 13 18.59 33.53 18.97
N LEU A 14 18.75 32.45 19.74
CA LEU A 14 17.66 31.54 20.07
C LEU A 14 16.62 32.23 20.95
N LYS A 15 17.05 33.00 21.95
CA LYS A 15 16.16 33.78 22.81
C LYS A 15 15.35 34.81 22.02
N ALA A 16 15.95 35.46 21.03
CA ALA A 16 15.26 36.38 20.13
C ALA A 16 14.20 35.67 19.28
N LYS A 17 14.52 34.49 18.75
CA LYS A 17 13.54 33.66 18.01
C LYS A 17 12.36 33.25 18.87
N ILE A 18 12.60 32.78 20.11
CA ILE A 18 11.54 32.43 21.06
C ILE A 18 10.63 33.65 21.32
N ARG A 19 11.21 34.84 21.53
CA ARG A 19 10.44 36.08 21.71
C ARG A 19 9.58 36.42 20.49
N GLY A 20 10.08 36.19 19.28
CA GLY A 20 9.33 36.44 18.06
C GLY A 20 8.20 35.43 17.83
N MET A 21 8.39 34.18 18.23
CA MET A 21 7.50 33.06 17.86
C MET A 21 6.50 32.65 18.93
N TYR A 22 6.71 32.97 20.21
CA TYR A 22 5.84 32.42 21.27
C TYR A 22 4.37 32.82 21.11
N LYS A 23 4.11 34.06 20.65
CA LYS A 23 2.73 34.51 20.40
C LYS A 23 2.11 33.84 19.17
N SER A 24 2.88 33.62 18.10
CA SER A 24 2.37 32.94 16.90
C SER A 24 2.05 31.46 17.16
N ASP A 25 2.72 30.84 18.12
CA ASP A 25 2.44 29.48 18.60
C ASP A 25 1.29 29.43 19.64
N ASN A 26 0.54 30.52 19.79
CA ASN A 26 -0.55 30.66 20.74
C ASN A 26 -0.12 30.38 22.20
N CYS A 27 1.14 30.63 22.54
CA CYS A 27 1.62 30.55 23.92
C CYS A 27 1.38 31.88 24.64
N SER A 28 0.94 31.78 25.88
CA SER A 28 0.71 32.92 26.77
C SER A 28 2.03 33.52 27.26
N THR A 29 3.07 32.70 27.38
CA THR A 29 4.39 33.09 27.90
C THR A 29 5.53 32.41 27.13
N MET A 30 6.73 33.01 27.17
CA MET A 30 7.94 32.35 26.67
C MET A 30 8.24 31.05 27.43
N THR A 31 7.90 30.97 28.72
CA THR A 31 8.07 29.76 29.52
C THR A 31 7.22 28.61 28.99
N GLU A 32 5.97 28.88 28.63
CA GLU A 32 5.07 27.89 28.03
C GLU A 32 5.62 27.38 26.70
N PHE A 33 6.13 28.28 25.85
CA PHE A 33 6.78 27.90 24.59
C PHE A 33 7.99 26.99 24.82
N VAL A 34 8.84 27.32 25.79
CA VAL A 34 10.01 26.49 26.15
C VAL A 34 9.57 25.14 26.72
N GLN A 35 8.52 25.11 27.55
CA GLN A 35 7.97 23.86 28.10
C GLN A 35 7.48 22.93 26.99
N LYS A 36 6.68 23.43 26.04
CA LYS A 36 6.22 22.64 24.88
C LYS A 36 7.40 22.10 24.05
N ALA A 37 8.42 22.92 23.81
CA ALA A 37 9.60 22.50 23.06
C ALA A 37 10.40 21.40 23.78
N VAL A 38 10.52 21.48 25.10
CA VAL A 38 11.20 20.47 25.92
C VAL A 38 10.40 19.18 25.99
N GLU A 39 9.08 19.25 26.21
CA GLU A 39 8.16 18.10 26.17
C GLU A 39 8.22 17.39 24.81
N PHE A 40 8.22 18.17 23.72
CA PHE A 40 8.39 17.63 22.37
C PHE A 40 9.70 16.86 22.21
N TYR A 41 10.83 17.42 22.68
CA TYR A 41 12.13 16.76 22.54
C TYR A 41 12.26 15.51 23.43
N ILE A 42 11.68 15.52 24.63
CA ILE A 42 11.58 14.34 25.49
C ILE A 42 10.77 13.26 24.78
N GLY A 43 9.58 13.60 24.27
CA GLY A 43 8.75 12.68 23.51
C GLY A 43 9.44 12.15 22.26
N TYR A 44 10.24 12.97 21.57
CA TYR A 44 11.07 12.53 20.45
C TYR A 44 12.11 11.48 20.88
N LEU A 45 12.84 11.69 21.97
CA LEU A 45 13.83 10.75 22.49
C LEU A 45 13.19 9.43 22.97
N GLU A 46 12.05 9.50 23.65
CA GLU A 46 11.26 8.33 24.03
C GLU A 46 10.76 7.56 22.80
N SER A 47 10.29 8.30 21.78
CA SER A 47 9.82 7.72 20.52
C SER A 47 10.93 7.02 19.75
N GLN A 48 12.17 7.54 19.72
CA GLN A 48 13.29 6.87 19.05
C GLN A 48 13.54 5.46 19.62
N ASN A 49 13.47 5.29 20.94
CA ASN A 49 13.59 3.97 21.57
C ASN A 49 12.44 3.03 21.16
N SER A 50 11.22 3.54 21.06
CA SER A 50 10.05 2.75 20.65
C SER A 50 10.02 2.41 19.15
N VAL A 51 10.38 3.36 18.28
CA VAL A 51 10.37 3.21 16.81
C VAL A 51 11.45 2.23 16.38
N ASN A 52 12.65 2.32 16.96
CA ASN A 52 13.75 1.38 16.66
C ASN A 52 13.39 -0.08 17.03
N PHE A 53 12.53 -0.28 18.02
CA PHE A 53 12.06 -1.62 18.41
C PHE A 53 10.85 -2.10 17.60
N ILE A 54 9.87 -1.22 17.36
CA ILE A 54 8.60 -1.59 16.72
C ILE A 54 8.73 -1.67 15.19
N ALA A 55 9.54 -0.81 14.55
CA ALA A 55 9.62 -0.76 13.10
C ALA A 55 10.12 -2.07 12.44
N PRO A 56 11.15 -2.76 12.97
CA PRO A 56 11.54 -4.08 12.45
C PRO A 56 10.42 -5.12 12.59
N ILE A 57 9.73 -5.15 13.73
CA ILE A 57 8.63 -6.11 14.00
C ILE A 57 7.46 -5.89 13.05
N ILE A 58 7.07 -4.63 12.81
CA ILE A 58 6.02 -4.30 11.83
C ILE A 58 6.46 -4.73 10.43
N THR A 59 7.71 -4.44 10.05
CA THR A 59 8.24 -4.80 8.73
C THR A 59 8.22 -6.31 8.53
N ASP A 60 8.65 -7.09 9.53
CA ASP A 60 8.67 -8.54 9.45
C ASP A 60 7.25 -9.13 9.45
N THR A 61 6.33 -8.54 10.22
CA THR A 61 4.91 -8.93 10.22
C THR A 61 4.27 -8.68 8.85
N ILE A 62 4.54 -7.54 8.23
CA ILE A 62 4.05 -7.22 6.89
C ILE A 62 4.63 -8.21 5.88
N LYS A 63 5.95 -8.42 5.87
CA LYS A 63 6.62 -9.39 4.97
C LYS A 63 6.03 -10.79 5.11
N SER A 64 5.87 -11.26 6.34
CA SER A 64 5.31 -12.59 6.64
C SER A 64 3.87 -12.72 6.15
N THR A 65 3.06 -11.68 6.38
CA THR A 65 1.65 -11.65 5.96
C THR A 65 1.52 -11.63 4.43
N VAL A 66 2.34 -10.81 3.75
CA VAL A 66 2.40 -10.77 2.27
C VAL A 66 2.82 -12.12 1.73
N TYR A 67 3.90 -12.70 2.24
CA TYR A 67 4.40 -14.00 1.81
C TYR A 67 3.37 -15.12 2.00
N ALA A 68 2.71 -15.19 3.17
CA ALA A 68 1.66 -16.17 3.41
C ALA A 68 0.48 -16.01 2.45
N THR A 69 0.14 -14.76 2.11
CA THR A 69 -0.91 -14.43 1.14
C THR A 69 -0.50 -14.85 -0.27
N GLU A 70 0.71 -14.52 -0.72
CA GLU A 70 1.25 -14.94 -2.03
C GLU A 70 1.23 -16.46 -2.18
N GLN A 71 1.65 -17.19 -1.15
CA GLN A 71 1.61 -18.66 -1.15
C GLN A 71 0.17 -19.19 -1.24
N ARG A 72 -0.79 -18.56 -0.56
CA ARG A 72 -2.21 -18.93 -0.66
C ARG A 72 -2.75 -18.65 -2.05
N LEU A 73 -2.46 -17.48 -2.62
CA LEU A 73 -2.88 -17.09 -3.96
C LEU A 73 -2.31 -18.04 -5.01
N ALA A 74 -1.03 -18.38 -4.95
CA ALA A 74 -0.40 -19.33 -5.87
C ALA A 74 -1.12 -20.69 -5.88
N ARG A 75 -1.48 -21.22 -4.70
CA ARG A 75 -2.25 -22.48 -4.60
C ARG A 75 -3.66 -22.36 -5.15
N LEU A 76 -4.33 -21.23 -4.94
CA LEU A 76 -5.68 -21.00 -5.47
C LEU A 76 -5.66 -20.83 -6.99
N LEU A 77 -4.72 -20.06 -7.52
CA LEU A 77 -4.51 -19.89 -8.96
C LEU A 77 -4.21 -21.22 -9.65
N PHE A 78 -3.42 -22.10 -9.02
CA PHE A 78 -3.19 -23.44 -9.54
C PHE A 78 -4.48 -24.26 -9.63
N LYS A 79 -5.31 -24.24 -8.58
CA LYS A 79 -6.61 -24.95 -8.59
C LYS A 79 -7.56 -24.39 -9.65
N GLU A 80 -7.61 -23.07 -9.79
CA GLU A 80 -8.40 -22.40 -10.81
C GLU A 80 -7.92 -22.76 -12.22
N ALA A 81 -6.61 -22.80 -12.45
CA ALA A 81 -6.03 -23.21 -13.72
C ALA A 81 -6.40 -24.66 -14.07
N VAL A 82 -6.41 -25.57 -13.09
CA VAL A 82 -6.83 -26.97 -13.29
C VAL A 82 -8.30 -27.05 -13.71
N GLU A 83 -9.20 -26.33 -13.04
CA GLU A 83 -10.62 -26.33 -13.39
C GLU A 83 -10.87 -25.65 -14.76
N THR A 84 -10.16 -24.55 -15.05
CA THR A 84 -10.21 -23.89 -16.36
C THR A 84 -9.73 -24.82 -17.48
N ALA A 85 -8.65 -25.58 -17.25
CA ALA A 85 -8.15 -26.55 -18.22
C ALA A 85 -9.17 -27.68 -18.47
N LYS A 86 -9.85 -28.18 -17.43
CA LYS A 86 -10.92 -29.18 -17.58
C LYS A 86 -12.07 -28.64 -18.42
N LEU A 87 -12.54 -27.42 -18.12
CA LEU A 87 -13.59 -26.76 -18.90
C LEU A 87 -13.17 -26.58 -20.35
N ALA A 88 -11.95 -26.08 -20.61
CA ALA A 88 -11.44 -25.91 -21.97
C ALA A 88 -11.41 -27.23 -22.76
N ASN A 89 -10.96 -28.33 -22.14
CA ASN A 89 -10.95 -29.65 -22.77
C ASN A 89 -12.36 -30.17 -23.06
N ILE A 90 -13.30 -30.00 -22.12
CA ILE A 90 -14.71 -30.36 -22.32
C ILE A 90 -15.28 -29.55 -23.49
N THR A 91 -15.14 -28.22 -23.48
CA THR A 91 -15.64 -27.34 -24.55
C THR A 91 -15.04 -27.70 -25.91
N ALA A 92 -13.73 -27.93 -26.00
CA ALA A 92 -13.09 -28.34 -27.26
C ALA A 92 -13.66 -29.66 -27.79
N ALA A 93 -13.87 -30.65 -26.92
CA ALA A 93 -14.46 -31.93 -27.29
C ALA A 93 -15.92 -31.81 -27.75
N PHE A 94 -16.72 -30.97 -27.09
CA PHE A 94 -18.12 -30.75 -27.46
C PHE A 94 -18.29 -30.02 -28.80
N HIS A 95 -17.39 -29.09 -29.12
CA HIS A 95 -17.50 -28.24 -30.31
C HIS A 95 -16.62 -28.69 -31.50
N ASN A 96 -15.89 -29.81 -31.39
CA ASN A 96 -14.97 -30.30 -32.41
C ASN A 96 -14.03 -29.20 -32.94
N LEU A 97 -13.47 -28.40 -32.02
CA LEU A 97 -12.60 -27.28 -32.39
C LEU A 97 -11.29 -27.79 -32.99
N ASP A 98 -10.89 -27.24 -34.14
CA ASP A 98 -9.61 -27.54 -34.77
C ASP A 98 -8.47 -26.63 -34.28
N ASP A 99 -7.22 -27.05 -34.50
CA ASP A 99 -6.03 -26.32 -34.04
C ASP A 99 -5.93 -24.91 -34.63
N ASN A 100 -6.45 -24.69 -35.85
CA ASN A 100 -6.41 -23.39 -36.52
C ASN A 100 -7.35 -22.40 -35.85
N THR A 101 -8.55 -22.84 -35.49
CA THR A 101 -9.54 -22.05 -34.75
C THR A 101 -9.01 -21.71 -33.36
N LEU A 102 -8.41 -22.67 -32.66
CA LEU A 102 -7.83 -22.45 -31.32
C LEU A 102 -6.66 -21.45 -31.36
N LYS A 103 -5.76 -21.54 -32.35
CA LYS A 103 -4.67 -20.57 -32.53
C LYS A 103 -5.19 -19.17 -32.82
N SER A 104 -6.19 -19.05 -33.68
CA SER A 104 -6.79 -17.76 -34.04
C SER A 104 -7.45 -17.11 -32.82
N LEU A 105 -8.21 -17.90 -32.04
CA LEU A 105 -8.82 -17.45 -30.79
C LEU A 105 -7.77 -17.02 -29.76
N HIS A 106 -6.68 -17.77 -29.61
CA HIS A 106 -5.60 -17.42 -28.69
C HIS A 106 -4.95 -16.07 -29.03
N ILE A 107 -4.55 -15.86 -30.30
CA ILE A 107 -3.94 -14.61 -30.76
C ILE A 107 -4.84 -13.42 -30.45
N ARG A 108 -6.14 -13.55 -30.76
CA ARG A 108 -7.14 -12.53 -30.49
C ARG A 108 -7.27 -12.23 -29.01
N CYS A 109 -7.44 -13.25 -28.16
CA CYS A 109 -7.56 -13.05 -26.72
C CYS A 109 -6.31 -12.36 -26.12
N VAL A 110 -5.11 -12.73 -26.57
CA VAL A 110 -3.86 -12.07 -26.15
C VAL A 110 -3.85 -10.60 -26.56
N GLN A 111 -4.25 -10.29 -27.80
CA GLN A 111 -4.33 -8.91 -28.29
C GLN A 111 -5.34 -8.08 -27.50
N GLU A 112 -6.53 -8.62 -27.26
CA GLU A 112 -7.58 -7.91 -26.52
C GLU A 112 -7.14 -7.63 -25.08
N VAL A 113 -6.69 -8.66 -24.35
CA VAL A 113 -6.16 -8.53 -22.98
C VAL A 113 -5.01 -7.50 -22.93
N SER A 114 -4.14 -7.47 -23.94
CA SER A 114 -3.05 -6.50 -24.04
C SER A 114 -3.54 -5.07 -24.31
N LYS A 115 -4.62 -4.88 -25.07
CA LYS A 115 -5.20 -3.55 -25.35
C LYS A 115 -5.93 -2.99 -24.13
N ILE A 116 -6.60 -3.84 -23.36
CA ILE A 116 -7.49 -3.47 -22.26
C ILE A 116 -6.85 -3.65 -20.87
N ASN A 117 -5.51 -3.79 -20.81
CA ASN A 117 -4.75 -3.97 -19.56
C ASN A 117 -5.28 -5.09 -18.65
N GLY A 118 -5.73 -6.20 -19.23
CA GLY A 118 -6.18 -7.36 -18.48
C GLY A 118 -7.67 -7.40 -18.13
N ILE A 119 -8.46 -6.39 -18.50
CA ILE A 119 -9.90 -6.33 -18.19
C ILE A 119 -10.73 -6.77 -19.39
N LEU A 120 -10.94 -8.08 -19.55
CA LEU A 120 -11.86 -8.63 -20.55
C LEU A 120 -13.21 -8.93 -19.88
N THR A 121 -14.31 -8.36 -20.40
CA THR A 121 -15.66 -8.65 -19.89
C THR A 121 -16.37 -9.69 -20.74
N LEU A 122 -17.42 -10.32 -20.19
CA LEU A 122 -18.23 -11.29 -20.94
C LEU A 122 -19.05 -10.60 -22.03
N GLU A 123 -19.46 -9.35 -21.79
CA GLU A 123 -20.15 -8.51 -22.75
C GLU A 123 -19.28 -8.27 -24.00
N ASP A 124 -17.98 -8.02 -23.82
CA ASP A 124 -17.03 -7.86 -24.93
C ASP A 124 -16.90 -9.16 -25.73
N ALA A 125 -16.79 -10.30 -25.04
CA ALA A 125 -16.77 -11.61 -25.69
C ALA A 125 -18.07 -11.89 -26.47
N THR A 126 -19.22 -11.49 -25.92
CA THR A 126 -20.54 -11.73 -26.53
C THR A 126 -20.73 -10.91 -27.80
N LYS A 127 -20.38 -9.62 -27.78
CA LYS A 127 -20.45 -8.75 -28.97
C LYS A 127 -19.67 -9.35 -30.12
N PHE A 128 -18.46 -9.82 -29.86
CA PHE A 128 -17.66 -10.48 -30.89
C PHE A 128 -18.34 -11.72 -31.47
N GLN A 129 -18.82 -12.63 -30.63
CA GLN A 129 -19.43 -13.89 -31.11
C GLN A 129 -20.71 -13.64 -31.93
N ASN A 130 -21.41 -12.53 -31.66
CA ASN A 130 -22.58 -12.13 -32.42
C ASN A 130 -22.24 -11.36 -33.71
N GLY A 131 -20.98 -10.99 -33.93
CA GLY A 131 -20.56 -10.14 -35.05
C GLY A 131 -20.87 -8.65 -34.85
N ASP A 132 -21.07 -8.21 -33.60
CA ASP A 132 -21.38 -6.83 -33.22
C ASP A 132 -20.11 -5.95 -33.04
N GLU A 133 -18.98 -6.39 -33.60
CA GLU A 133 -17.68 -5.67 -33.60
C GLU A 133 -17.40 -4.90 -34.89
#